data_AF-A0A7J2JM80-F1
#
_entry.id   AF-A0A7J2JM80-F1
#
_cell.length_a   1.000
_cell.length_b   1.000
_cell.length_c   1.000
_cell.angle_alpha   90.00
_cell.angle_beta   90.00
_cell.angle_gamma   90.00
#
_symmetry.space_group_name_H-M   'P 1'
#
loop_
_entity.id
_entity.type
_entity.pdbx_description
1 polymer ?
#
loop_
_entity_poly.entity_id
_entity_poly.type
_entity_poly.pdbx_seq_one_letter_code
_entity_poly.pdbx_strand_id
1 'polypeptide(L)'
;MVSQRITPKELSNLLVEKHQKFIEEYKKEFDILDRIFVLKEKQDQLEYWLHDSKDDPEKNQKYLKAMRAADKELLKLNEELKVLYSSNSNETETHNVPKTNLKGRYNLLKNRIEMHKEAITYWDKKLKDLSKDKEAKKRGKVKKVGELKKKKAKKAKRTKKARK
;
A
#
# COMPACT_ATOMS: atom_id res chain seq x y z
N MET A 1 34.37 7.76 8.86
CA MET A 1 32.89 7.82 8.82
C MET A 1 32.34 6.58 9.50
N VAL A 2 31.62 6.75 10.63
CA VAL A 2 31.04 5.62 11.37
C VAL A 2 29.83 5.14 10.59
N SER A 3 29.95 3.98 9.94
CA SER A 3 28.82 3.32 9.28
C SER A 3 27.79 2.98 10.36
N GLN A 4 26.68 3.72 10.40
CA GLN A 4 25.57 3.45 11.31
C GLN A 4 25.06 2.04 11.02
N ARG A 5 25.22 1.12 11.99
CA ARG A 5 24.72 -0.24 11.87
C ARG A 5 23.20 -0.23 11.97
N ILE A 6 22.53 -0.10 10.83
CA ILE A 6 21.06 -0.21 10.73
C ILE A 6 20.66 -1.61 11.19
N THR A 7 19.75 -1.69 12.16
CA THR A 7 19.23 -2.97 12.61
C THR A 7 18.26 -3.55 11.59
N PRO A 8 18.10 -4.89 11.53
CA PRO A 8 17.12 -5.50 10.62
C PRO A 8 15.67 -4.99 10.80
N LYS A 9 15.34 -4.52 12.01
CA LYS A 9 14.03 -3.92 12.31
C LYS A 9 13.90 -2.52 11.68
N GLU A 10 14.91 -1.68 11.84
CA GLU A 10 14.95 -0.34 11.24
C GLU A 10 14.94 -0.42 9.72
N LEU A 11 15.69 -1.36 9.13
CA LEU A 11 15.67 -1.58 7.69
C LEU A 11 14.27 -1.97 7.20
N SER A 12 13.59 -2.89 7.89
CA SER A 12 12.24 -3.31 7.52
C SER A 12 11.23 -2.17 7.61
N ASN A 13 11.31 -1.33 8.64
CA ASN A 13 10.45 -0.14 8.76
C ASN A 13 10.68 0.84 7.61
N LEU A 14 11.95 1.11 7.29
CA LEU A 14 12.33 2.05 6.23
C LEU A 14 11.87 1.56 4.84
N LEU A 15 11.86 0.24 4.62
CA LEU A 15 11.29 -0.37 3.42
C LEU A 15 9.77 -0.25 3.36
N VAL A 16 9.07 -0.45 4.48
CA VAL A 16 7.62 -0.25 4.55
C VAL A 16 7.26 1.21 4.24
N GLU A 17 7.94 2.17 4.87
CA GLU A 17 7.74 3.61 4.62
C GLU A 17 7.99 3.97 3.15
N LYS A 18 9.05 3.42 2.55
CA LYS A 18 9.35 3.63 1.13
C LYS A 18 8.23 3.11 0.23
N HIS A 19 7.72 1.91 0.49
CA HIS A 19 6.61 1.35 -0.27
C HIS A 19 5.29 2.10 -0.07
N GLN A 20 5.04 2.63 1.13
CA GLN A 20 3.89 3.50 1.38
C GLN A 20 3.96 4.79 0.56
N LYS A 21 5.13 5.45 0.50
CA LYS A 21 5.34 6.64 -0.34
C LYS A 21 5.08 6.36 -1.82
N PHE A 22 5.60 5.26 -2.36
CA PHE A 22 5.31 4.88 -3.74
C PHE A 22 3.82 4.65 -3.99
N ILE A 23 3.10 4.02 -3.05
CA ILE A 23 1.65 3.85 -3.16
C ILE A 23 0.96 5.22 -3.18
N GLU A 24 1.35 6.17 -2.32
CA GLU A 24 0.76 7.50 -2.28
C GLU A 24 0.98 8.28 -3.59
N GLU A 25 2.17 8.17 -4.17
CA GLU A 25 2.50 8.76 -5.47
C GLU A 25 1.64 8.17 -6.59
N TYR A 26 1.54 6.84 -6.66
CA TYR A 26 0.72 6.18 -7.68
C TYR A 26 -0.78 6.37 -7.47
N LYS A 27 -1.24 6.45 -6.22
CA LYS A 27 -2.67 6.63 -5.89
C LYS A 27 -3.21 7.95 -6.43
N LYS A 28 -2.46 9.04 -6.35
CA LYS A 28 -2.91 10.35 -6.85
C LYS A 28 -3.34 10.28 -8.32
N GLU A 29 -2.49 9.71 -9.17
CA GLU A 29 -2.80 9.52 -10.58
C GLU A 29 -3.89 8.46 -10.79
N PHE A 30 -3.81 7.35 -10.04
CA PHE A 30 -4.75 6.23 -10.16
C PHE A 30 -6.19 6.66 -9.83
N ASP A 31 -6.40 7.40 -8.74
CA ASP A 31 -7.72 7.83 -8.28
C ASP A 31 -8.38 8.78 -9.29
N ILE A 32 -7.60 9.68 -9.92
CA ILE A 32 -8.09 10.56 -10.99
C ILE A 32 -8.51 9.73 -12.20
N LEU A 33 -7.67 8.78 -12.63
CA LEU A 33 -7.97 7.91 -13.77
C LEU A 33 -9.21 7.04 -13.51
N ASP A 34 -9.31 6.46 -12.31
CA ASP A 34 -10.47 5.67 -11.88
C ASP A 34 -11.75 6.50 -11.98
N ARG A 35 -11.71 7.73 -11.45
CA ARG A 35 -12.85 8.64 -11.50
C ARG A 35 -13.24 9.01 -12.93
N ILE A 36 -12.27 9.26 -13.81
CA ILE A 36 -12.53 9.52 -15.25
C ILE A 36 -13.25 8.33 -15.88
N PHE A 37 -12.82 7.09 -15.63
CA PHE A 37 -13.47 5.92 -16.21
C PHE A 37 -14.90 5.74 -15.71
N VAL A 38 -15.14 5.91 -14.41
CA VAL A 38 -16.49 5.84 -13.82
C VAL A 38 -17.41 6.92 -14.40
N LEU A 39 -16.90 8.13 -14.60
CA LEU A 39 -17.70 9.22 -15.18
C LEU A 39 -18.04 8.95 -16.65
N LYS A 40 -17.11 8.42 -17.44
CA LYS A 40 -17.37 8.03 -18.84
C LYS A 40 -18.41 6.92 -18.93
N GLU A 41 -18.29 5.88 -18.12
CA GLU A 41 -19.29 4.81 -18.07
C GLU A 41 -20.69 5.34 -17.70
N LYS A 42 -20.77 6.28 -16.76
CA LYS A 42 -22.03 6.95 -16.43
C LYS A 42 -22.57 7.79 -17.57
N GLN A 43 -21.73 8.44 -18.35
CA GLN A 43 -22.17 9.18 -19.54
C GLN A 43 -22.76 8.24 -20.59
N ASP A 44 -22.09 7.12 -20.87
CA ASP A 44 -22.59 6.11 -21.80
C ASP A 44 -23.97 5.57 -21.35
N GLN A 45 -24.14 5.33 -20.04
CA GLN A 45 -25.44 4.93 -19.47
C GLN A 45 -26.52 6.00 -19.62
N LEU A 46 -26.19 7.27 -19.35
CA LEU A 46 -27.13 8.38 -19.47
C LEU A 46 -27.53 8.62 -20.93
N GLU A 47 -26.59 8.48 -21.87
CA GLU A 47 -26.84 8.59 -23.31
C GLU A 47 -27.76 7.46 -23.78
N TYR A 48 -27.51 6.22 -23.34
CA TYR A 48 -28.40 5.09 -23.60
C TYR A 48 -29.82 5.36 -23.09
N TRP A 49 -29.99 5.82 -21.85
CA TRP A 49 -31.31 6.14 -21.30
C TRP A 49 -31.99 7.32 -22.01
N LEU A 50 -31.23 8.31 -22.46
CA LEU A 50 -31.76 9.42 -23.26
C LEU A 50 -32.31 8.93 -24.61
N HIS A 51 -31.65 7.96 -25.23
CA HIS A 51 -32.12 7.34 -26.47
C HIS A 51 -33.37 6.45 -26.28
N ASP A 52 -33.51 5.81 -25.12
CA ASP A 52 -34.63 4.93 -24.78
C ASP A 52 -35.88 5.70 -24.31
N SER A 53 -35.71 6.82 -23.61
CA SER A 53 -36.80 7.61 -23.00
C SER A 53 -37.35 8.74 -23.91
N LYS A 54 -37.57 8.44 -25.20
CA LYS A 54 -38.00 9.42 -26.22
C LYS A 54 -39.27 10.23 -25.87
N ASP A 55 -40.12 9.71 -24.98
CA ASP A 55 -41.42 10.30 -24.65
C ASP A 55 -41.52 10.92 -23.24
N ASP A 56 -40.40 11.07 -22.49
CA ASP A 56 -40.39 11.67 -21.14
C ASP A 56 -39.47 12.92 -21.08
N PRO A 57 -40.00 14.13 -21.36
CA PRO A 57 -39.20 15.35 -21.40
C PRO A 57 -38.57 15.72 -20.05
N GLU A 58 -39.20 15.36 -18.93
CA GLU A 58 -38.70 15.68 -17.60
C GLU A 58 -37.49 14.79 -17.23
N LYS A 59 -37.56 13.48 -17.54
CA LYS A 59 -36.41 12.58 -17.39
C LYS A 59 -35.27 12.96 -18.31
N ASN A 60 -35.56 13.32 -19.56
CA ASN A 60 -34.55 13.76 -20.52
C ASN A 60 -33.80 15.00 -20.03
N GLN A 61 -34.51 15.98 -19.46
CA GLN A 61 -33.88 17.16 -18.88
C GLN A 61 -32.97 16.79 -17.70
N LYS A 62 -33.38 15.82 -16.86
CA LYS A 62 -32.57 15.33 -15.74
C LYS A 62 -31.30 14.63 -16.22
N TYR A 63 -31.38 13.77 -17.24
CA TYR A 63 -30.23 13.08 -17.82
C TYR A 63 -29.24 14.07 -18.44
N LEU A 64 -29.73 15.03 -19.24
CA LEU A 64 -28.90 16.09 -19.82
C LEU A 64 -28.20 16.94 -18.75
N LYS A 65 -28.89 17.26 -17.65
CA LYS A 65 -28.27 17.99 -16.53
C LYS A 65 -27.17 17.18 -15.86
N ALA A 66 -27.38 15.87 -15.69
CA ALA A 66 -26.37 14.96 -15.14
C ALA A 66 -25.16 14.81 -16.07
N MET A 67 -25.38 14.68 -17.39
CA MET A 67 -24.30 14.65 -18.38
C MET A 67 -23.45 15.91 -18.34
N ARG A 68 -24.08 17.10 -18.34
CA ARG A 68 -23.35 18.38 -18.22
C ARG A 68 -22.55 18.49 -16.91
N ALA A 69 -23.04 17.91 -15.82
CA ALA A 69 -22.30 17.88 -14.56
C ALA A 69 -21.08 16.96 -14.65
N ALA A 70 -21.25 15.78 -15.28
CA ALA A 70 -20.16 14.85 -15.54
C ALA A 70 -19.10 15.46 -16.48
N ASP A 71 -19.49 16.17 -17.54
CA ASP A 71 -18.58 16.87 -18.45
C ASP A 71 -17.71 17.90 -17.71
N LYS A 72 -18.32 18.70 -16.83
CA LYS A 72 -17.61 19.68 -16.01
C LYS A 72 -16.61 19.02 -15.08
N GLU A 73 -16.97 17.87 -14.50
CA GLU A 73 -16.07 17.11 -13.62
C GLU A 73 -14.92 16.48 -14.42
N LEU A 74 -15.20 15.91 -15.59
CA LEU A 74 -14.20 15.36 -16.50
C LEU A 74 -13.19 16.42 -16.96
N LEU A 75 -13.66 17.63 -17.28
CA LEU A 75 -12.77 18.74 -17.64
C LEU A 75 -11.79 19.06 -16.51
N LYS A 76 -12.29 19.19 -15.26
CA LYS A 76 -11.44 19.43 -14.08
C LYS A 76 -10.42 18.31 -13.86
N LEU A 77 -10.85 17.06 -13.93
CA LEU A 77 -9.97 15.91 -13.72
C LEU A 77 -8.89 15.81 -14.81
N ASN A 78 -9.22 16.15 -16.06
CA ASN A 78 -8.23 16.22 -17.15
C ASN A 78 -7.22 17.35 -16.94
N GLU A 79 -7.63 18.50 -16.39
CA GLU A 79 -6.74 19.59 -16.01
C GLU A 79 -5.80 19.18 -14.86
N GLU A 80 -6.33 18.55 -13.82
CA GLU A 80 -5.53 18.01 -12.70
C GLU A 80 -4.48 17.00 -13.19
N LEU A 81 -4.88 16.11 -14.10
CA LEU A 81 -3.98 15.13 -14.72
C LEU A 81 -2.90 15.81 -15.57
N LYS A 82 -3.24 16.88 -16.29
CA LYS A 82 -2.27 17.69 -17.04
C LYS A 82 -1.26 18.36 -16.11
N VAL A 83 -1.72 18.93 -14.99
CA VAL A 83 -0.85 19.53 -13.97
C VAL A 83 0.09 18.48 -13.38
N LEU A 84 -0.42 17.31 -12.98
CA LEU A 84 0.40 16.20 -12.49
C LEU A 84 1.49 15.80 -13.49
N TYR A 85 1.15 15.75 -14.77
CA TYR A 85 2.10 15.40 -15.82
C TYR A 85 3.14 16.47 -16.11
N SER A 86 2.81 17.74 -15.93
CA SER A 86 3.73 18.88 -16.04
C SER A 86 4.65 19.00 -14.82
N SER A 87 4.17 18.68 -13.62
CA SER A 87 4.98 18.70 -12.39
C SER A 87 6.01 17.56 -12.33
N ASN A 88 5.73 16.42 -12.97
CA ASN A 88 6.61 15.24 -13.02
C ASN A 88 7.53 15.17 -14.26
N SER A 89 7.79 16.28 -14.96
CA SER A 89 8.60 16.29 -16.20
C SER A 89 10.11 16.03 -16.00
N ASN A 90 10.58 15.85 -14.77
CA ASN A 90 11.99 15.60 -14.45
C ASN A 90 12.34 14.13 -14.14
N GLU A 91 11.43 13.18 -14.29
CA GLU A 91 11.74 11.76 -14.06
C GLU A 91 12.05 11.02 -15.36
N THR A 92 13.35 10.78 -15.53
CA THR A 92 13.97 9.87 -16.48
C THR A 92 13.33 8.48 -16.42
N GLU A 93 13.02 7.96 -17.61
CA GLU A 93 13.05 6.55 -18.00
C GLU A 93 12.79 5.53 -16.88
N THR A 94 11.55 5.36 -16.44
CA THR A 94 11.07 4.03 -16.06
C THR A 94 9.55 3.96 -16.25
N HIS A 95 9.10 2.97 -17.04
CA HIS A 95 7.71 2.54 -17.24
C HIS A 95 7.01 3.04 -18.53
N ASN A 96 7.27 2.29 -19.60
CA ASN A 96 6.81 2.42 -20.98
C ASN A 96 5.28 2.27 -21.18
N VAL A 97 4.49 3.20 -20.65
CA VAL A 97 3.13 3.43 -21.19
C VAL A 97 2.98 4.91 -21.46
N PRO A 98 2.73 5.31 -22.72
CA PRO A 98 2.48 6.70 -23.07
C PRO A 98 1.37 7.27 -22.19
N LYS A 99 1.57 8.49 -21.67
CA LYS A 99 0.57 9.26 -20.91
C LYS A 99 -0.76 9.45 -21.68
N THR A 100 -0.75 9.25 -23.00
CA THR A 100 -1.93 9.26 -23.87
C THR A 100 -2.76 7.96 -23.78
N ASN A 101 -2.16 6.84 -23.39
CA ASN A 101 -2.85 5.56 -23.18
C ASN A 101 -3.34 5.45 -21.73
N LEU A 102 -4.44 6.13 -21.43
CA LEU A 102 -5.03 6.19 -20.09
C LEU A 102 -5.37 4.80 -19.52
N LYS A 103 -5.86 3.88 -20.36
CA LYS A 103 -6.25 2.54 -19.89
C LYS A 103 -5.03 1.69 -19.54
N GLY A 104 -4.00 1.71 -20.38
CA GLY A 104 -2.73 1.04 -20.09
C GLY A 104 -2.08 1.62 -18.84
N ARG A 105 -2.14 2.94 -18.67
CA ARG A 105 -1.58 3.64 -17.51
C ARG A 105 -2.33 3.27 -16.21
N TYR A 106 -3.66 3.25 -16.25
CA TYR A 106 -4.49 2.79 -15.14
C TYR A 106 -4.15 1.37 -14.71
N ASN A 107 -4.06 0.43 -15.66
CA ASN A 107 -3.71 -0.96 -15.36
C ASN A 107 -2.29 -1.07 -14.77
N LEU A 108 -1.34 -0.30 -15.29
CA LEU A 108 0.02 -0.26 -14.76
C LEU A 108 0.05 0.24 -13.31
N LEU A 109 -0.63 1.35 -13.02
CA LEU A 109 -0.70 1.91 -11.66
C LEU A 109 -1.38 0.95 -10.70
N LYS A 110 -2.49 0.32 -11.13
CA LYS A 110 -3.19 -0.70 -10.34
C LYS A 110 -2.25 -1.82 -9.92
N ASN A 111 -1.52 -2.40 -10.88
CA ASN A 111 -0.57 -3.48 -10.63
C ASN A 111 0.57 -3.02 -9.72
N ARG A 112 1.10 -1.81 -9.90
CA ARG A 112 2.18 -1.27 -9.06
C ARG A 112 1.73 -1.06 -7.61
N ILE A 113 0.54 -0.49 -7.42
CA ILE A 113 -0.06 -0.31 -6.10
C ILE A 113 -0.22 -1.67 -5.42
N GLU A 114 -0.69 -2.69 -6.14
CA GLU A 114 -0.85 -4.05 -5.62
C GLU A 114 0.50 -4.68 -5.21
N MET A 115 1.51 -4.63 -6.09
CA MET A 115 2.86 -5.11 -5.78
C MET A 115 3.45 -4.45 -4.52
N HIS A 116 3.23 -3.15 -4.34
CA HIS A 116 3.72 -2.45 -3.14
C HIS A 116 2.93 -2.83 -1.88
N LYS A 117 1.62 -3.07 -1.96
CA LYS A 117 0.83 -3.59 -0.84
C LYS A 117 1.30 -4.98 -0.42
N GLU A 118 1.61 -5.85 -1.38
CA GLU A 118 2.19 -7.17 -1.12
C GLU A 118 3.56 -7.06 -0.46
N ALA A 119 4.42 -6.15 -0.94
CA ALA A 119 5.73 -5.90 -0.35
C ALA A 119 5.62 -5.42 1.11
N ILE A 120 4.71 -4.47 1.41
CA ILE A 120 4.43 -4.03 2.78
C ILE A 120 4.02 -5.21 3.65
N THR A 121 3.08 -6.02 3.18
CA THR A 121 2.60 -7.20 3.90
C THR A 121 3.73 -8.19 4.20
N TYR A 122 4.62 -8.41 3.24
CA TYR A 122 5.80 -9.25 3.42
C TYR A 122 6.75 -8.70 4.50
N TRP A 123 7.07 -7.41 4.45
CA TRP A 123 7.98 -6.77 5.41
C TRP A 123 7.38 -6.69 6.81
N ASP A 124 6.09 -6.42 6.94
CA ASP A 124 5.36 -6.47 8.20
C ASP A 124 5.39 -7.87 8.82
N LYS A 125 5.23 -8.92 7.99
CA LYS A 125 5.36 -10.30 8.45
C LYS A 125 6.78 -10.60 8.92
N LYS A 126 7.80 -10.19 8.17
CA LYS A 126 9.21 -10.33 8.59
C LYS A 126 9.50 -9.63 9.92
N LEU A 127 8.91 -8.47 10.15
CA LEU A 127 9.06 -7.73 11.39
C LEU A 127 8.44 -8.47 12.59
N LYS A 128 7.28 -9.12 12.38
CA LYS A 128 6.62 -9.98 13.38
C LYS A 128 7.42 -11.25 13.66
N ASP A 129 8.08 -11.84 12.67
CA ASP A 129 8.91 -13.03 12.86
C ASP A 129 10.18 -12.68 13.66
N LEU A 130 10.81 -11.54 13.37
CA LEU A 130 11.97 -11.02 14.11
C LEU A 130 11.67 -10.72 15.59
N SER A 131 10.44 -10.32 15.92
CA SER A 131 10.03 -10.09 17.31
C SER A 131 9.81 -11.42 18.07
N LYS A 132 9.16 -12.40 17.44
CA LYS A 132 8.95 -13.74 18.00
C LYS A 132 10.27 -14.49 18.27
N ASP A 133 11.22 -14.41 17.36
CA ASP A 133 12.54 -15.03 17.51
C ASP A 133 13.33 -14.46 18.69
N LYS A 134 13.22 -13.15 18.94
CA LYS A 134 13.81 -12.51 20.12
C LYS A 134 13.15 -12.99 21.42
N GLU A 135 11.83 -13.14 21.44
CA GLU A 135 11.12 -13.68 22.61
C GLU A 135 11.46 -15.14 22.89
N ALA A 136 11.53 -15.98 21.86
CA ALA A 136 11.91 -17.38 21.98
C ALA A 136 13.33 -17.53 22.56
N LYS A 137 14.30 -16.71 22.08
CA LYS A 137 15.66 -16.67 22.63
C LYS A 137 15.71 -16.18 24.07
N LYS A 138 14.88 -15.19 24.45
CA LYS A 138 14.76 -14.75 25.86
C LYS A 138 14.22 -15.88 26.76
N ARG A 139 13.14 -16.55 26.36
CA ARG A 139 12.54 -17.67 27.12
C ARG A 139 13.50 -18.86 27.27
N GLY A 140 14.25 -19.19 26.22
CA GLY A 140 15.29 -20.23 26.26
C GLY A 140 16.43 -19.92 27.22
N LYS A 141 16.91 -18.67 27.27
CA LYS A 141 17.91 -18.22 28.26
C LYS A 141 17.38 -18.33 29.70
N VAL A 142 16.14 -17.91 29.95
CA VAL A 142 15.52 -17.98 31.29
C VAL A 142 15.39 -19.42 31.77
N LYS A 143 14.94 -20.36 30.91
CA LYS A 143 14.91 -21.79 31.23
C LYS A 143 16.29 -22.34 31.58
N LYS A 144 17.31 -22.04 30.77
CA LYS A 144 18.70 -22.52 30.98
C LYS A 144 19.29 -22.01 32.29
N VAL A 145 19.04 -20.75 32.66
CA VAL A 145 19.45 -20.17 33.95
C VAL A 145 18.72 -20.84 35.12
N GLY A 146 17.43 -21.13 34.98
CA GLY A 146 16.64 -21.86 35.98
C GLY A 146 17.16 -23.28 36.25
N GLU A 147 17.54 -24.02 35.20
CA GLU A 147 18.12 -25.36 35.32
C GLU A 147 19.51 -25.35 35.96
N LEU A 148 20.35 -24.37 35.62
CA LEU A 148 21.67 -24.18 36.24
C LEU A 148 21.55 -23.88 37.74
N LYS A 149 20.61 -23.03 38.16
CA LYS A 149 20.33 -22.77 39.59
C LYS A 149 19.83 -24.03 40.31
N LYS A 150 18.92 -24.80 39.70
CA LYS A 150 18.43 -26.08 40.28
C LYS A 150 19.55 -27.12 40.43
N LYS A 151 20.45 -27.25 39.43
CA LYS A 151 21.62 -28.15 39.51
C LYS A 151 22.59 -27.74 40.64
N LYS A 152 22.89 -26.45 40.79
CA LYS A 152 23.73 -25.93 41.90
C LYS A 152 23.08 -26.19 43.26
N ALA A 153 21.78 -25.98 43.41
CA ALA A 153 21.05 -26.23 44.66
C ALA A 153 21.02 -27.73 45.05
N LYS A 154 20.84 -28.64 44.08
CA LYS A 154 20.93 -30.10 44.32
C LYS A 154 22.34 -30.52 44.75
N LYS A 155 23.39 -29.94 44.15
CA LYS A 155 24.79 -30.23 44.51
C LYS A 155 25.12 -29.76 45.94
N ALA A 156 24.65 -28.58 46.33
CA ALA A 156 24.84 -28.03 47.68
C ALA A 156 24.09 -28.82 48.78
N LYS A 157 22.90 -29.37 48.47
CA LYS A 157 22.17 -30.24 49.41
C LYS A 157 22.87 -31.60 49.60
N ARG A 158 23.46 -32.18 48.56
CA ARG A 158 24.22 -33.44 48.66
C ARG A 158 25.50 -33.29 49.49
N THR A 159 26.23 -32.18 49.32
CA THR A 159 27.46 -31.93 50.10
C THR A 159 27.20 -31.63 51.57
N LYS A 160 26.06 -31.02 51.92
CA LYS A 160 25.63 -30.87 53.33
C LYS A 160 25.21 -32.18 53.98
N LYS A 161 24.69 -33.14 53.22
CA LYS A 161 24.25 -34.45 53.74
C LYS A 161 25.39 -35.45 53.94
N ALA A 162 26.53 -35.26 53.26
CA ALA A 162 27.73 -36.10 53.36
C ALA A 162 28.74 -35.61 54.44
N ARG A 163 28.42 -34.51 55.13
CA ARG A 163 29.24 -33.90 56.19
C ARG A 163 28.63 -34.05 57.59
N LYS A 164 27.50 -34.75 57.69
CA LYS A 164 26.88 -35.22 58.93
C LYS A 164 27.09 -36.72 58.99
#